data_AF-A0A2S5UXV5-F1
#
_entry.id   AF-A0A2S5UXV5-F1
#
_cell.length_a   1.000
_cell.length_b   1.000
_cell.length_c   1.000
_cell.angle_alpha   90.00
_cell.angle_beta   90.00
_cell.angle_gamma   90.00
#
_symmetry.space_group_name_H-M   'P 1'
#
loop_
_entity.id
_entity.type
_entity.pdbx_description
1 polymer ?
#
loop_
_entity_poly.entity_id
_entity_poly.type
_entity_poly.pdbx_seq_one_letter_code
_entity_poly.pdbx_strand_id
1 'polypeptide(L)'
;MASRIYARGTTEFDRGLTFFDAIYAVAITILIVGIEPPTADHWASWDALARSGVLGQLLAFTISFFVIANFWKINHRLMGQVSALDGALLNVNIIAMFFIVVLPFSTAAMSESTLDTQPLPVVLYAVTIICASLAQHMIWVVAVRRGLTENSAAARRRSAFTFVVPAVFALSIPVAFAFGPDPARYTWLLLLLTGPVSSTIQKRMAARDPESPTPEAPSLNSASPNSASPDAASPNSASPNSASPDAAFPDAASPVQE
;
A
#
# COMPACT_ATOMS: atom_id res chain seq x y z
N MET A 1 3.63 23.46 -25.41
CA MET A 1 2.39 22.66 -25.48
C MET A 1 1.83 22.57 -24.07
N ALA A 2 0.63 23.07 -23.80
CA ALA A 2 0.01 22.91 -22.47
C ALA A 2 -0.27 21.41 -22.26
N SER A 3 0.23 20.82 -21.17
CA SER A 3 -0.09 19.42 -20.86
C SER A 3 -1.57 19.30 -20.54
N ARG A 4 -2.27 18.34 -21.13
CA ARG A 4 -3.65 18.03 -20.72
C ARG A 4 -3.69 17.73 -19.22
N ILE A 5 -4.70 18.29 -18.55
CA ILE A 5 -4.98 18.08 -17.13
C ILE A 5 -6.26 17.23 -17.06
N TYR A 6 -6.20 16.15 -16.29
CA TYR A 6 -7.31 15.23 -16.03
C TYR A 6 -7.77 15.45 -14.59
N ALA A 7 -8.86 16.19 -14.41
CA ALA A 7 -9.37 16.52 -13.08
C ALA A 7 -9.97 15.29 -12.37
N ARG A 8 -9.92 15.28 -11.04
CA ARG A 8 -10.64 14.30 -10.21
C ARG A 8 -12.13 14.29 -10.56
N GLY A 9 -12.74 13.11 -10.59
CA GLY A 9 -14.13 12.91 -11.02
C GLY A 9 -14.31 12.75 -12.53
N THR A 10 -13.22 12.77 -13.30
CA THR A 10 -13.24 12.40 -14.72
C THR A 10 -12.81 10.96 -14.91
N THR A 11 -13.34 10.30 -15.95
CA THR A 11 -12.96 8.92 -16.31
C THR A 11 -11.45 8.78 -16.53
N GLU A 12 -10.78 9.76 -17.12
CA GLU A 12 -9.33 9.70 -17.38
C GLU A 12 -8.50 9.74 -16.09
N PHE A 13 -8.96 10.45 -15.07
CA PHE A 13 -8.34 10.42 -13.74
C PHE A 13 -8.48 9.03 -13.11
N ASP A 14 -9.70 8.46 -13.12
CA ASP A 14 -9.98 7.16 -12.52
C ASP A 14 -9.24 6.01 -13.23
N ARG A 15 -9.10 6.09 -14.56
CA ARG A 15 -8.28 5.16 -15.36
C ARG A 15 -6.81 5.19 -14.93
N GLY A 16 -6.27 6.37 -14.66
CA GLY A 16 -4.90 6.53 -14.16
C GLY A 16 -4.69 5.86 -12.81
N LEU A 17 -5.58 6.10 -11.84
CA LEU A 17 -5.53 5.47 -10.51
C LEU A 17 -5.65 3.95 -10.61
N THR A 18 -6.61 3.46 -11.41
CA THR A 18 -6.82 2.03 -11.64
C THR A 18 -5.58 1.37 -12.23
N PHE A 19 -4.92 2.04 -13.18
CA PHE A 19 -3.66 1.55 -13.75
C PHE A 19 -2.56 1.46 -12.69
N PHE A 20 -2.42 2.47 -11.82
CA PHE A 20 -1.44 2.45 -10.75
C PHE A 20 -1.68 1.27 -9.81
N ASP A 21 -2.90 1.12 -9.29
CA ASP A 21 -3.26 0.04 -8.36
C ASP A 21 -3.06 -1.35 -8.99
N ALA A 22 -3.39 -1.51 -10.27
CA ALA A 22 -3.18 -2.76 -11.00
C ALA A 22 -1.71 -3.17 -11.06
N ILE A 23 -0.78 -2.23 -11.29
CA ILE A 23 0.65 -2.54 -11.34
C ILE A 23 1.17 -3.00 -9.97
N TYR A 24 0.76 -2.35 -8.88
CA TYR A 24 1.11 -2.80 -7.52
C TYR A 24 0.56 -4.19 -7.22
N ALA A 25 -0.69 -4.48 -7.59
CA ALA A 25 -1.30 -5.80 -7.38
C ALA A 25 -0.58 -6.91 -8.16
N VAL A 26 -0.23 -6.65 -9.42
CA VAL A 26 0.54 -7.59 -10.25
C VAL A 26 1.94 -7.82 -9.68
N ALA A 27 2.66 -6.76 -9.29
CA ALA A 27 4.00 -6.91 -8.72
C ALA A 27 4.00 -7.75 -7.42
N ILE A 28 3.01 -7.54 -6.54
CA ILE A 28 2.87 -8.31 -5.31
C ILE A 28 2.60 -9.79 -5.59
N THR A 29 1.76 -10.10 -6.58
CA THR A 29 1.39 -11.49 -6.89
C THR A 29 2.51 -12.23 -7.62
N ILE A 30 3.30 -11.56 -8.47
CA ILE A 30 4.46 -12.18 -9.14
C ILE A 30 5.53 -12.64 -8.14
N LEU A 31 5.63 -12.05 -6.96
CA LEU A 31 6.59 -12.48 -5.94
C LEU A 31 6.52 -13.99 -5.64
N ILE A 32 5.32 -14.58 -5.63
CA ILE A 32 5.17 -16.01 -5.30
C ILE A 32 5.77 -16.91 -6.38
N VAL A 33 5.79 -16.45 -7.63
CA VAL A 33 6.35 -17.17 -8.77
C VAL A 33 7.87 -17.26 -8.67
N GLY A 34 8.50 -16.36 -7.92
CA GLY A 34 9.95 -16.38 -7.66
C GLY A 34 10.40 -17.43 -6.64
N ILE A 35 9.47 -18.15 -5.99
CA ILE A 35 9.82 -19.22 -5.05
C ILE A 35 10.00 -20.52 -5.83
N GLU A 36 11.15 -21.17 -5.65
CA GLU A 36 11.43 -22.49 -6.21
C GLU A 36 10.86 -23.58 -5.30
N PRO A 37 9.92 -24.41 -5.79
CA PRO A 37 9.38 -25.52 -5.02
C PRO A 37 10.47 -26.58 -4.74
N PRO A 38 10.56 -27.11 -3.51
CA PRO A 38 11.51 -28.18 -3.18
C PRO A 38 11.28 -29.45 -4.01
N THR A 39 12.35 -30.21 -4.23
CA THR A 39 12.30 -31.54 -4.84
C THR A 39 11.55 -32.55 -3.97
N ALA A 40 11.08 -33.66 -4.57
CA ALA A 40 10.26 -34.68 -3.91
C ALA A 40 10.84 -35.17 -2.56
N ASP A 41 12.16 -35.34 -2.46
CA ASP A 41 12.82 -35.80 -1.24
C ASP A 41 12.64 -34.85 -0.05
N HIS A 42 12.51 -33.56 -0.32
CA HIS A 42 12.29 -32.54 0.71
C HIS A 42 10.84 -32.50 1.21
N TRP A 43 9.90 -33.18 0.54
CA TRP A 43 8.50 -33.32 0.99
C TRP A 43 8.27 -34.53 1.89
N ALA A 44 9.30 -35.34 2.18
CA ALA A 44 9.17 -36.56 2.97
C ALA A 44 8.87 -36.33 4.46
N SER A 45 9.27 -35.18 5.02
CA SER A 45 9.00 -34.80 6.41
C SER A 45 9.16 -33.29 6.64
N TRP A 46 8.66 -32.78 7.76
CA TRP A 46 8.88 -31.39 8.18
C TRP A 46 10.36 -31.02 8.29
N ASP A 47 11.20 -31.93 8.79
CA ASP A 47 12.63 -31.71 8.90
C ASP A 47 13.32 -31.66 7.53
N ALA A 48 12.87 -32.48 6.58
CA ALA A 48 13.38 -32.45 5.21
C ALA A 48 13.01 -31.12 4.54
N LEU A 49 11.77 -30.65 4.73
CA LEU A 49 11.30 -29.38 4.17
C LEU A 49 12.04 -28.19 4.77
N ALA A 50 12.29 -28.20 6.08
CA ALA A 50 13.04 -27.14 6.76
C ALA A 50 14.48 -27.01 6.23
N ARG A 51 15.10 -28.13 5.82
CA ARG A 51 16.45 -28.14 5.23
C ARG A 51 16.50 -27.77 3.75
N SER A 52 15.37 -27.67 3.07
CA SER A 52 15.32 -27.36 1.63
C SER A 52 15.61 -25.90 1.29
N GLY A 53 15.68 -25.02 2.30
CA GLY A 53 15.83 -23.57 2.11
C GLY A 53 14.54 -22.83 1.76
N VAL A 54 13.41 -23.53 1.56
CA VAL A 54 12.13 -22.92 1.16
C VAL A 54 11.59 -21.93 2.18
N LEU A 55 11.87 -22.15 3.48
CA LEU A 55 11.47 -21.22 4.54
C LEU A 55 12.18 -19.86 4.40
N GLY A 56 13.44 -19.85 3.95
CA GLY A 56 14.18 -18.63 3.65
C GLY A 56 13.58 -17.88 2.46
N GLN A 57 13.20 -18.60 1.40
CA GLN A 57 12.51 -18.02 0.24
C GLN A 57 11.15 -17.45 0.62
N LEU A 58 10.34 -18.18 1.40
CA LEU A 58 9.05 -17.72 1.91
C LEU A 58 9.18 -16.49 2.83
N LEU A 59 10.24 -16.43 3.64
CA LEU A 59 10.52 -15.26 4.47
C LEU A 59 10.87 -14.04 3.61
N ALA A 60 11.76 -14.19 2.62
CA ALA A 60 12.11 -13.12 1.69
C ALA A 60 10.89 -12.63 0.89
N PHE A 61 10.08 -13.57 0.39
CA PHE A 61 8.77 -13.30 -0.22
C PHE A 61 7.88 -12.48 0.71
N THR A 62 7.70 -12.93 1.96
CA THR A 62 6.78 -12.29 2.92
C THR A 62 7.23 -10.87 3.24
N ILE A 63 8.53 -10.66 3.46
CA ILE A 63 9.09 -9.33 3.68
C ILE A 63 8.84 -8.43 2.47
N SER A 64 9.15 -8.91 1.25
CA SER A 64 8.98 -8.14 0.01
C SER A 64 7.50 -7.83 -0.28
N PHE A 65 6.59 -8.77 0.00
CA PHE A 65 5.14 -8.58 -0.09
C PHE A 65 4.71 -7.36 0.74
N PHE A 66 5.11 -7.29 2.00
CA PHE A 66 4.78 -6.17 2.88
C PHE A 66 5.47 -4.87 2.45
N VAL A 67 6.68 -4.95 1.89
CA VAL A 67 7.39 -3.79 1.33
C VAL A 67 6.60 -3.19 0.16
N ILE A 68 6.24 -3.99 -0.85
CA ILE A 68 5.46 -3.49 -2.00
C ILE A 68 4.07 -3.02 -1.54
N ALA A 69 3.40 -3.74 -0.64
CA ALA A 69 2.11 -3.31 -0.07
C ALA A 69 2.23 -1.98 0.67
N ASN A 70 3.35 -1.72 1.35
CA ASN A 70 3.58 -0.43 1.99
C ASN A 70 3.82 0.70 0.98
N PHE A 71 4.57 0.46 -0.10
CA PHE A 71 4.67 1.42 -1.20
C PHE A 71 3.30 1.73 -1.80
N TRP A 72 2.49 0.71 -2.04
CA TRP A 72 1.10 0.89 -2.47
C TRP A 72 0.30 1.74 -1.49
N LYS A 73 0.34 1.45 -0.18
CA LYS A 73 -0.37 2.27 0.84
C LYS A 73 0.08 3.72 0.84
N ILE A 74 1.37 3.99 0.66
CA ILE A 74 1.90 5.35 0.56
C ILE A 74 1.38 6.02 -0.71
N ASN A 75 1.41 5.31 -1.84
CA ASN A 75 0.89 5.80 -3.11
C ASN A 75 -0.61 6.08 -3.07
N HIS A 76 -1.39 5.14 -2.56
CA HIS A 76 -2.84 5.24 -2.41
C HIS A 76 -3.22 6.47 -1.57
N ARG A 77 -2.53 6.70 -0.44
CA ARG A 77 -2.72 7.90 0.40
C ARG A 77 -2.32 9.19 -0.33
N LEU A 78 -1.27 9.16 -1.15
CA LEU A 78 -0.82 10.31 -1.94
C LEU A 78 -1.85 10.64 -3.02
N MET A 79 -2.26 9.64 -3.81
CA MET A 79 -3.27 9.78 -4.86
C MET A 79 -4.62 10.24 -4.30
N GLY A 80 -4.97 9.87 -3.08
CA GLY A 80 -6.15 10.40 -2.39
C GLY A 80 -6.13 11.91 -2.14
N GLN A 81 -4.96 12.56 -2.17
CA GLN A 81 -4.80 14.01 -1.96
C GLN A 81 -4.65 14.81 -3.26
N VAL A 82 -4.52 14.12 -4.40
CA VAL A 82 -4.28 14.73 -5.71
C VAL A 82 -5.60 15.20 -6.33
N SER A 83 -5.72 16.46 -6.73
CA SER A 83 -6.93 17.01 -7.36
C SER A 83 -7.02 16.77 -8.87
N ALA A 84 -5.89 16.53 -9.54
CA ALA A 84 -5.83 16.25 -10.97
C ALA A 84 -4.52 15.54 -11.37
N LEU A 85 -4.55 14.80 -12.47
CA LEU A 85 -3.37 14.23 -13.12
C LEU A 85 -2.95 15.08 -14.32
N ASP A 86 -1.66 15.30 -14.49
CA ASP A 86 -1.09 15.82 -15.74
C ASP A 86 -0.04 14.84 -16.29
N GLY A 87 0.46 15.10 -17.50
CA GLY A 87 1.46 14.24 -18.13
C GLY A 87 2.75 14.09 -17.30
N ALA A 88 3.16 15.13 -16.55
CA ALA A 88 4.36 15.06 -15.73
C ALA A 88 4.16 14.13 -14.52
N LEU A 89 3.02 14.24 -13.84
CA LEU A 89 2.68 13.39 -12.72
C LEU A 89 2.49 11.92 -13.15
N LEU A 90 1.87 11.70 -14.31
CA LEU A 90 1.79 10.36 -14.93
C LEU A 90 3.19 9.76 -15.16
N ASN A 91 4.11 10.52 -15.76
CA ASN A 91 5.46 10.05 -16.04
C ASN A 91 6.22 9.65 -14.76
N VAL A 92 6.12 10.45 -13.70
CA VAL A 92 6.80 10.12 -12.43
C VAL A 92 6.17 8.90 -11.76
N ASN A 93 4.85 8.71 -11.86
CA ASN A 93 4.22 7.47 -11.41
C ASN A 93 4.74 6.27 -12.20
N ILE A 94 4.89 6.38 -13.52
CA ILE A 94 5.44 5.30 -14.38
C ILE A 94 6.86 4.92 -13.94
N ILE A 95 7.70 5.91 -13.65
CA ILE A 95 9.06 5.67 -13.14
C ILE A 95 9.03 4.96 -11.77
N ALA A 96 8.14 5.39 -10.86
CA ALA A 96 8.00 4.72 -9.56
C ALA A 96 7.56 3.26 -9.73
N MET A 97 6.55 3.02 -10.57
CA MET A 97 6.02 1.70 -10.89
C MET A 97 7.06 0.78 -11.54
N PHE A 98 7.95 1.31 -12.38
CA PHE A 98 9.06 0.53 -12.94
C PHE A 98 9.90 -0.12 -11.85
N PHE A 99 10.31 0.64 -10.82
CA PHE A 99 11.07 0.06 -9.71
C PHE A 99 10.26 -0.94 -8.88
N ILE A 100 8.95 -0.73 -8.74
CA ILE A 100 8.06 -1.70 -8.08
C ILE A 100 8.01 -3.03 -8.86
N VAL A 101 7.97 -2.98 -10.18
CA VAL A 101 7.98 -4.19 -11.04
C VAL A 101 9.33 -4.90 -11.02
N VAL A 102 10.43 -4.21 -10.71
CA VAL A 102 11.76 -4.82 -10.56
C VAL A 102 11.91 -5.54 -9.21
N LEU A 103 11.14 -5.15 -8.17
CA LEU A 103 11.28 -5.73 -6.83
C LEU A 103 11.14 -7.27 -6.79
N PRO A 104 10.18 -7.90 -7.47
CA PRO A 104 10.07 -9.36 -7.50
C PRO A 104 11.34 -10.06 -7.97
N PHE A 105 11.95 -9.57 -9.06
CA PHE A 105 13.21 -10.09 -9.58
C PHE A 105 14.35 -9.96 -8.54
N SER A 106 14.52 -8.77 -7.96
CA SER A 106 15.57 -8.56 -6.96
C SER A 106 15.35 -9.38 -5.67
N THR A 107 14.09 -9.66 -5.32
CA THR A 107 13.72 -10.50 -4.16
C THR A 107 14.13 -11.94 -4.41
N ALA A 108 13.76 -12.49 -5.58
CA ALA A 108 14.12 -13.86 -5.97
C ALA A 108 15.63 -14.06 -6.01
N ALA A 109 16.37 -13.11 -6.61
CA ALA A 109 17.83 -13.15 -6.64
C ALA A 109 18.46 -13.14 -5.23
N MET A 110 17.85 -12.46 -4.27
CA MET A 110 18.34 -12.38 -2.89
C MET A 110 18.03 -13.64 -2.07
N SER A 111 16.98 -14.39 -2.43
CA SER A 111 16.61 -15.66 -1.78
C SER A 111 17.21 -16.90 -2.45
N GLU A 112 17.93 -16.70 -3.55
CA GLU A 112 18.61 -17.77 -4.28
C GLU A 112 19.81 -18.30 -3.48
N SER A 113 19.74 -19.57 -3.10
CA SER A 113 20.74 -20.22 -2.24
C SER A 113 22.15 -20.20 -2.84
N THR A 114 22.27 -20.29 -4.16
CA THR A 114 23.56 -20.24 -4.86
C THR A 114 24.21 -18.86 -4.85
N LEU A 115 23.43 -17.81 -4.56
CA LEU A 115 23.88 -16.42 -4.53
C LEU A 115 24.00 -15.86 -3.10
N ASP A 116 23.77 -16.68 -2.08
CA ASP A 116 23.62 -16.21 -0.68
C ASP A 116 24.90 -15.57 -0.10
N THR A 117 26.07 -15.95 -0.63
CA THR A 117 27.36 -15.34 -0.25
C THR A 117 27.74 -14.12 -1.09
N GLN A 118 26.99 -13.82 -2.15
CA GLN A 118 27.28 -12.74 -3.07
C GLN A 118 26.65 -11.43 -2.59
N PRO A 119 27.38 -10.30 -2.64
CA PRO A 119 26.82 -9.01 -2.22
C PRO A 119 25.84 -8.42 -3.25
N LEU A 120 25.96 -8.81 -4.52
CA LEU A 120 25.22 -8.18 -5.62
C LEU A 120 23.69 -8.28 -5.50
N PRO A 121 23.07 -9.43 -5.13
CA PRO A 121 21.62 -9.49 -4.93
C PRO A 121 21.10 -8.51 -3.87
N VAL A 122 21.83 -8.41 -2.74
CA VAL A 122 21.48 -7.47 -1.66
C VAL A 122 21.61 -6.03 -2.14
N VAL A 123 22.67 -5.70 -2.89
CA VAL A 123 22.88 -4.37 -3.47
C VAL A 123 21.80 -4.03 -4.49
N LEU A 124 21.45 -4.96 -5.38
CA LEU A 124 20.39 -4.77 -6.37
C LEU A 124 19.04 -4.50 -5.71
N TYR A 125 18.70 -5.28 -4.68
CA TYR A 125 17.48 -5.04 -3.90
C TYR A 125 17.52 -3.66 -3.23
N ALA A 126 18.63 -3.30 -2.58
CA ALA A 126 18.80 -2.01 -1.93
C ALA A 126 18.67 -0.83 -2.90
N VAL A 127 19.33 -0.88 -4.06
CA VAL A 127 19.24 0.14 -5.11
C VAL A 127 17.80 0.27 -5.62
N THR A 128 17.11 -0.85 -5.84
CA THR A 128 15.72 -0.86 -6.29
C THR A 128 14.82 -0.13 -5.28
N ILE A 129 14.98 -0.41 -3.98
CA ILE A 129 14.21 0.26 -2.92
C ILE A 129 14.54 1.75 -2.82
N ILE A 130 15.82 2.13 -2.92
CA ILE A 130 16.24 3.54 -2.92
C ILE A 130 15.56 4.27 -4.07
N CYS A 131 15.67 3.74 -5.29
CA CYS A 131 15.08 4.33 -6.48
C CYS A 131 13.55 4.40 -6.40
N ALA A 132 12.88 3.35 -5.95
CA ALA A 132 11.43 3.34 -5.72
C ALA A 132 11.01 4.42 -4.73
N SER A 133 11.74 4.54 -3.61
CA SER A 133 11.48 5.55 -2.57
C SER A 133 11.68 6.97 -3.07
N LEU A 134 12.74 7.22 -3.83
CA LEU A 134 13.01 8.53 -4.43
C LEU A 134 11.97 8.88 -5.49
N ALA A 135 11.59 7.94 -6.36
CA ALA A 135 10.55 8.13 -7.36
C ALA A 135 9.19 8.43 -6.69
N GLN A 136 8.85 7.71 -5.62
CA GLN A 136 7.65 7.96 -4.83
C GLN A 136 7.65 9.36 -4.20
N HIS A 137 8.80 9.82 -3.71
CA HIS A 137 8.96 11.19 -3.24
C HIS A 137 8.82 12.21 -4.37
N MET A 138 9.29 11.91 -5.58
CA MET A 138 9.13 12.79 -6.73
C MET A 138 7.68 12.95 -7.16
N ILE A 139 6.83 11.92 -7.04
CA ILE A 139 5.38 12.04 -7.30
C ILE A 139 4.80 13.17 -6.45
N TRP A 140 5.15 13.17 -5.17
CA TRP A 140 4.72 14.17 -4.22
C TRP A 140 5.23 15.58 -4.58
N VAL A 141 6.54 15.71 -4.84
CA VAL A 141 7.17 16.99 -5.20
C VAL A 141 6.54 17.57 -6.46
N VAL A 142 6.30 16.74 -7.47
CA VAL A 142 5.67 17.16 -8.73
C VAL A 142 4.23 17.59 -8.49
N ALA A 143 3.43 16.81 -7.75
CA ALA A 143 2.04 17.14 -7.45
C ALA A 143 1.93 18.50 -6.75
N VAL A 144 2.76 18.76 -5.74
CA VAL A 144 2.77 20.05 -5.02
C VAL A 144 3.25 21.20 -5.92
N ARG A 145 4.36 21.03 -6.65
CA ARG A 145 4.91 22.07 -7.53
C ARG A 145 3.97 22.45 -8.67
N ARG A 146 3.13 21.52 -9.11
CA ARG A 146 2.14 21.72 -10.16
C ARG A 146 0.78 22.20 -9.62
N GLY A 147 0.63 22.37 -8.31
CA GLY A 147 -0.63 22.80 -7.71
C GLY A 147 -1.75 21.76 -7.80
N LEU A 148 -1.40 20.47 -7.90
CA LEU A 148 -2.34 19.35 -8.11
C LEU A 148 -2.76 18.70 -6.78
N THR A 149 -2.68 19.40 -5.66
CA THR A 149 -3.00 18.84 -4.33
C THR A 149 -3.93 19.77 -3.56
N GLU A 150 -4.96 19.22 -2.90
CA GLU A 150 -5.98 20.03 -2.21
C GLU A 150 -5.54 20.57 -0.84
N ASN A 151 -4.57 19.94 -0.17
CA ASN A 151 -4.24 20.29 1.22
C ASN A 151 -2.73 20.24 1.53
N SER A 152 -2.06 21.39 1.40
CA SER A 152 -0.60 21.55 1.52
C SER A 152 -0.08 21.62 2.97
N ALA A 153 -0.93 21.57 4.00
CA ALA A 153 -0.51 21.64 5.41
C ALA A 153 -0.12 20.26 5.97
N ALA A 154 -0.88 19.20 5.65
CA ALA A 154 -0.51 17.80 5.95
C ALA A 154 0.79 17.37 5.24
N ALA A 155 1.14 18.13 4.20
CA ALA A 155 2.26 17.96 3.29
C ALA A 155 3.63 18.10 3.96
N ARG A 156 3.74 19.00 4.96
CA ARG A 156 5.02 19.38 5.59
C ARG A 156 5.45 18.38 6.66
N ARG A 157 4.49 17.74 7.35
CA ARG A 157 4.73 16.73 8.40
C ARG A 157 5.22 15.39 7.86
N ARG A 158 5.03 15.12 6.56
CA ARG A 158 5.48 13.91 5.86
C ARG A 158 7.00 13.88 5.59
N SER A 159 7.68 15.02 5.72
CA SER A 159 9.07 15.22 5.27
C SER A 159 10.15 14.43 6.03
N ALA A 160 10.02 14.24 7.36
CA ALA A 160 11.13 13.74 8.18
C ALA A 160 11.49 12.27 7.94
N PHE A 161 10.53 11.45 7.49
CA PHE A 161 10.74 10.00 7.34
C PHE A 161 10.96 9.55 5.89
N THR A 162 10.78 10.46 4.92
CA THR A 162 10.94 10.17 3.49
C THR A 162 12.32 9.58 3.16
N PHE A 163 13.37 10.13 3.77
CA PHE A 163 14.75 9.74 3.48
C PHE A 163 15.29 8.64 4.39
N VAL A 164 14.53 8.22 5.41
CA VAL A 164 14.98 7.17 6.35
C VAL A 164 15.12 5.84 5.62
N VAL A 165 14.11 5.45 4.82
CA VAL A 165 14.15 4.20 4.05
C VAL A 165 15.33 4.21 3.06
N PRO A 166 15.46 5.20 2.14
CA PRO A 166 16.64 5.30 1.27
C PRO A 166 17.97 5.28 2.01
N ALA A 167 18.09 5.98 3.15
CA ALA A 167 19.34 6.08 3.90
C ALA A 167 19.74 4.73 4.51
N VAL A 168 18.80 3.97 5.07
CA VAL A 168 19.07 2.63 5.62
C VAL A 168 19.53 1.67 4.52
N PHE A 169 18.86 1.68 3.36
CA PHE A 169 19.28 0.84 2.23
C PHE A 169 20.61 1.31 1.63
N ALA A 170 20.86 2.62 1.55
CA ALA A 170 22.13 3.16 1.08
C ALA A 170 23.29 2.78 2.01
N LEU A 171 23.06 2.76 3.33
CA LEU A 171 24.02 2.26 4.32
C LEU A 171 24.30 0.76 4.16
N SER A 172 23.30 -0.03 3.75
CA SER A 172 23.49 -1.47 3.58
C SER A 172 24.44 -1.83 2.43
N ILE A 173 24.61 -0.95 1.43
CA ILE A 173 25.51 -1.18 0.28
C ILE A 173 26.99 -1.29 0.69
N PRO A 174 27.62 -0.30 1.35
CA PRO A 174 29.00 -0.43 1.79
C PRO A 174 29.17 -1.55 2.83
N VAL A 175 28.15 -1.82 3.66
CA VAL A 175 28.18 -2.95 4.61
C VAL A 175 28.24 -4.29 3.85
N ALA A 176 27.49 -4.43 2.75
CA ALA A 176 27.49 -5.65 1.94
C ALA A 176 28.87 -5.96 1.36
N PHE A 177 29.58 -4.94 0.89
CA PHE A 177 30.93 -5.11 0.34
C PHE A 177 32.01 -5.27 1.42
N ALA A 178 31.85 -4.65 2.60
CA ALA A 178 32.86 -4.68 3.66
C ALA A 178 32.73 -5.90 4.59
N PHE A 179 31.51 -6.36 4.87
CA PHE A 179 31.22 -7.38 5.88
C PHE A 179 30.40 -8.56 5.37
N GLY A 180 29.97 -8.53 4.10
CA GLY A 180 29.15 -9.58 3.48
C GLY A 180 27.64 -9.30 3.52
N PRO A 181 26.84 -10.16 2.88
CA PRO A 181 25.41 -9.94 2.67
C PRO A 181 24.57 -9.99 3.96
N ASP A 182 24.90 -10.87 4.92
CA ASP A 182 24.10 -11.01 6.14
C ASP A 182 24.16 -9.77 7.06
N PRO A 183 25.34 -9.20 7.38
CA PRO A 183 25.40 -7.93 8.10
C PRO A 183 24.63 -6.81 7.40
N ALA A 184 24.65 -6.77 6.06
CA ALA A 184 23.90 -5.78 5.30
C ALA A 184 22.38 -5.96 5.46
N ARG A 185 21.87 -7.19 5.40
CA ARG A 185 20.45 -7.50 5.64
C ARG A 185 20.02 -7.11 7.06
N TYR A 186 20.87 -7.30 8.07
CA TYR A 186 20.55 -6.91 9.46
C TYR A 186 20.40 -5.40 9.65
N THR A 187 21.07 -4.57 8.83
CA THR A 187 20.85 -3.11 8.87
C THR A 187 19.40 -2.73 8.58
N TRP A 188 18.66 -3.56 7.83
CA TRP A 188 17.27 -3.29 7.49
C TRP A 188 16.33 -3.43 8.70
N LEU A 189 16.75 -4.13 9.76
CA LEU A 189 16.01 -4.19 11.03
C LEU A 189 15.87 -2.80 11.68
N LEU A 190 16.75 -1.85 11.34
CA LEU A 190 16.61 -0.44 11.74
C LEU A 190 15.27 0.17 11.29
N LEU A 191 14.68 -0.34 10.21
CA LEU A 191 13.37 0.10 9.73
C LEU A 191 12.23 -0.28 10.67
N LEU A 192 12.34 -1.38 11.44
CA LEU A 192 11.34 -1.77 12.43
C LEU A 192 11.21 -0.73 13.54
N LEU A 193 12.31 -0.03 13.86
CA LEU A 193 12.31 1.04 14.87
C LEU A 193 11.60 2.31 14.40
N THR A 194 11.38 2.49 13.09
CA THR A 194 10.77 3.72 12.54
C THR A 194 9.29 3.86 12.94
N GLY A 195 8.55 2.76 13.11
CA GLY A 195 7.14 2.77 13.54
C GLY A 195 6.94 3.35 14.94
N PRO A 196 7.54 2.75 15.99
CA PRO A 196 7.45 3.25 17.37
C PRO A 196 7.98 4.69 17.51
N VAL A 197 9.11 5.00 16.87
CA VAL A 197 9.75 6.32 16.89
C VAL A 197 8.85 7.38 16.25
N SER A 198 8.26 7.10 15.09
CA SER A 198 7.37 8.04 14.41
C SER A 198 6.09 8.31 15.20
N SER A 199 5.52 7.29 15.87
CA SER A 199 4.33 7.46 16.71
C SER A 199 4.59 8.31 17.95
N THR A 200 5.78 8.19 18.54
CA THR A 200 6.18 8.95 19.73
C THR A 200 6.48 10.41 19.38
N ILE A 201 7.17 10.65 18.27
CA ILE A 201 7.47 11.99 17.77
C ILE A 201 6.18 12.73 17.39
N GLN A 202 5.24 12.06 16.70
CA GLN A 202 3.96 12.66 16.34
C GLN A 202 3.13 13.04 17.58
N LYS A 203 3.11 12.20 18.62
CA LYS A 203 2.45 12.52 19.91
C LYS A 203 3.08 13.74 20.59
N ARG A 204 4.42 13.84 20.59
CA ARG A 204 5.15 14.97 21.19
C ARG A 204 4.97 16.27 20.41
N MET A 205 4.86 16.21 19.09
CA MET A 205 4.58 17.37 18.24
C MET A 205 3.13 17.84 18.41
N ALA A 206 2.16 16.93 18.45
CA ALA A 206 0.76 17.27 18.71
C ALA A 206 0.55 17.89 20.09
N ALA A 207 1.33 17.47 21.11
CA ALA A 207 1.31 18.08 22.44
C ALA A 207 1.96 19.48 22.51
N ARG A 208 2.63 19.93 21.43
CA ARG A 208 3.36 21.20 21.38
C ARG A 208 2.64 22.28 20.57
N ASP A 209 1.57 21.93 19.86
CA ASP A 209 0.68 22.86 19.15
C ASP A 209 -0.48 23.29 20.10
N PRO A 210 -0.49 24.54 20.62
CA PRO A 210 -1.51 25.01 21.58
C PRO A 210 -2.89 25.23 20.94
N GLU A 211 -3.02 25.07 19.63
CA GLU A 211 -4.21 25.43 18.84
C GLU A 211 -5.05 24.20 18.43
N SER A 212 -4.80 23.03 19.05
CA SER A 212 -5.70 21.90 18.90
C SER A 212 -7.01 22.21 19.63
N PRO A 213 -8.18 22.18 18.95
CA PRO A 213 -9.44 22.42 19.63
C PRO A 213 -9.60 21.36 20.71
N THR A 214 -9.69 21.81 21.96
CA THR A 214 -10.10 21.00 23.11
C THR A 214 -11.30 20.15 22.69
N PRO A 215 -11.34 18.84 22.99
CA PRO A 215 -12.56 18.05 22.81
C PRO A 215 -13.64 18.74 23.63
N GLU A 216 -14.54 19.43 22.94
CA GLU A 216 -15.66 20.12 23.57
C GLU A 216 -16.47 19.03 24.27
N ALA A 217 -16.53 19.11 25.60
CA ALA A 217 -17.36 18.21 26.39
C ALA A 217 -18.78 18.25 25.81
N PRO A 218 -19.51 17.12 25.74
CA PRO A 218 -20.87 17.10 25.20
C PRO A 218 -21.70 18.15 25.94
N SER A 219 -22.08 19.23 25.26
CA SER A 219 -22.91 20.27 25.85
C SER A 219 -24.30 19.67 26.07
N LEU A 220 -24.68 19.52 27.33
CA LEU A 220 -25.99 19.02 27.79
C LEU A 220 -27.12 20.03 27.53
N ASN A 221 -27.14 20.68 26.37
CA ASN A 221 -28.06 21.79 26.07
C ASN A 221 -28.81 21.62 24.73
N SER A 222 -29.29 20.41 24.45
CA SER A 222 -30.29 20.16 23.39
C SER A 222 -31.67 19.75 23.92
N ALA A 223 -31.95 19.98 25.20
CA ALA A 223 -33.31 19.87 25.72
C ALA A 223 -34.01 21.24 25.66
N SER A 224 -34.61 21.56 24.51
CA SER A 224 -35.58 22.65 24.41
C SER A 224 -37.00 22.09 24.63
N PRO A 225 -37.74 22.50 25.66
CA PRO A 225 -39.09 22.01 25.92
C PRO A 225 -40.12 23.01 25.37
N ASN A 226 -40.68 22.74 24.19
CA ASN A 226 -42.09 23.04 23.86
C ASN A 226 -42.37 22.93 22.35
N SER A 227 -43.23 21.98 21.99
CA SER A 227 -44.26 22.18 20.98
C SER A 227 -45.38 21.14 21.16
N ALA A 228 -46.07 21.21 22.29
CA ALA A 228 -47.41 20.67 22.37
C ALA A 228 -48.38 21.71 21.80
N SER A 229 -49.12 21.34 20.76
CA SER A 229 -50.44 21.92 20.48
C SER A 229 -51.36 20.86 19.88
N PRO A 230 -52.67 20.88 20.18
CA PRO A 230 -53.57 19.74 20.03
C PRO A 230 -54.50 19.86 18.81
N ASP A 231 -55.15 18.72 18.51
CA ASP A 231 -56.40 18.54 17.76
C ASP A 231 -56.43 18.75 16.24
N ALA A 232 -56.55 17.62 15.52
CA ALA A 232 -57.65 17.43 14.57
C ALA A 232 -57.95 15.93 14.38
N ALA A 233 -59.24 15.59 14.47
CA ALA A 233 -59.78 14.25 14.51
C ALA A 233 -59.76 13.49 13.16
N SER A 234 -59.79 12.16 13.30
CA SER A 234 -60.02 11.03 12.36
C SER A 234 -61.29 11.16 11.47
N PRO A 235 -61.65 10.25 10.50
CA PRO A 235 -61.33 8.79 10.46
C PRO A 235 -61.17 8.08 9.08
N ASN A 236 -60.72 6.82 9.16
CA ASN A 236 -61.03 5.64 8.30
C ASN A 236 -60.74 5.61 6.79
N SER A 237 -59.89 4.65 6.40
CA SER A 237 -60.34 3.51 5.59
C SER A 237 -59.50 2.25 5.88
N ALA A 238 -60.16 1.10 5.76
CA ALA A 238 -59.78 -0.18 6.32
C ALA A 238 -58.81 -1.02 5.46
N SER A 239 -58.09 -1.90 6.18
CA SER A 239 -57.44 -3.20 5.86
C SER A 239 -58.08 -4.10 4.76
N PRO A 240 -57.58 -5.33 4.47
CA PRO A 240 -56.22 -5.94 4.50
C PRO A 240 -55.94 -6.94 3.32
N ASN A 241 -54.76 -7.61 3.33
CA ASN A 241 -54.45 -8.92 2.72
C ASN A 241 -54.35 -8.97 1.16
N SER A 242 -53.57 -9.82 0.48
CA SER A 242 -53.10 -11.19 0.75
C SER A 242 -52.02 -11.64 -0.27
N ALA A 243 -51.16 -12.56 0.17
CA ALA A 243 -50.63 -13.74 -0.56
C ALA A 243 -49.46 -13.59 -1.58
N SER A 244 -48.34 -14.27 -1.23
CA SER A 244 -47.33 -14.92 -2.12
C SER A 244 -47.92 -16.20 -2.79
N PRO A 245 -47.18 -17.15 -3.45
CA PRO A 245 -45.79 -17.22 -3.97
C PRO A 245 -45.71 -17.86 -5.42
N ASP A 246 -44.53 -18.36 -5.82
CA ASP A 246 -44.23 -19.35 -6.89
C ASP A 246 -44.18 -18.82 -8.35
N ALA A 247 -43.33 -19.23 -9.30
CA ALA A 247 -42.33 -20.29 -9.50
C ALA A 247 -41.35 -19.76 -10.59
N ALA A 248 -40.25 -20.33 -11.07
CA ALA A 248 -39.78 -21.71 -11.15
C ALA A 248 -38.28 -21.70 -11.52
N PHE A 249 -37.51 -22.64 -10.96
CA PHE A 249 -36.30 -23.18 -11.59
C PHE A 249 -36.70 -24.25 -12.63
N PRO A 250 -35.89 -24.47 -13.67
CA PRO A 250 -35.74 -25.78 -14.25
C PRO A 250 -34.33 -26.33 -14.02
N ASP A 251 -34.31 -27.61 -13.70
CA ASP A 251 -33.18 -28.49 -13.44
C ASP A 251 -33.06 -29.52 -14.59
N ALA A 252 -31.95 -30.27 -14.62
CA ALA A 252 -31.63 -31.46 -15.44
C ALA A 252 -31.00 -31.23 -16.84
N ALA A 253 -29.70 -31.54 -17.06
CA ALA A 253 -29.03 -32.85 -17.24
C ALA A 253 -28.95 -33.27 -18.73
N SER A 254 -27.79 -33.19 -19.41
CA SER A 254 -26.75 -34.24 -19.59
C SER A 254 -26.60 -34.60 -21.12
N PRO A 255 -25.72 -35.51 -21.60
CA PRO A 255 -24.27 -35.37 -21.86
C PRO A 255 -23.83 -35.76 -23.33
N VAL A 256 -22.49 -35.84 -23.58
CA VAL A 256 -21.73 -36.78 -24.48
C VAL A 256 -21.10 -36.25 -25.81
N GLN A 257 -19.75 -36.44 -25.90
CA GLN A 257 -18.78 -36.71 -27.03
C GLN A 257 -18.71 -35.76 -28.24
N GLU A 258 -17.58 -35.51 -28.91
CA GLU A 258 -16.32 -36.27 -29.14
C GLU A 258 -15.03 -35.63 -28.57
#